data_AF-A0AAD1YHV8-F1
#
_entry.id   AF-A0AAD1YHV8-F1
#
_cell.length_a   1.000
_cell.length_b   1.000
_cell.length_c   1.000
_cell.angle_alpha   90.00
_cell.angle_beta   90.00
_cell.angle_gamma   90.00
#
_symmetry.space_group_name_H-M   'P 1'
#
loop_
_entity.id
_entity.type
_entity.pdbx_description
1 polymer ?
#
loop_
_entity_poly.entity_id
_entity_poly.type
_entity_poly.pdbx_seq_one_letter_code
_entity_poly.pdbx_strand_id
1 'polypeptide(L)'
;MSKMIKTTNTDIRVDTSSIMVVEIGDFSFEVDERFPWIDVYLTGGEHKEFVTQIDEENQPIFVDNSKEGYEKMKRYCLNWFFNNVEIVGEVVIKED
;
A
#
# COMPACT_ATOMS: atom_id res chain seq x y z
N MET A 1 -25.54 10.41 -21.30
CA MET A 1 -26.75 10.28 -20.45
C MET A 1 -26.51 9.20 -19.42
N SER A 2 -26.34 9.53 -18.14
CA SER A 2 -26.33 8.52 -17.09
C SER A 2 -27.78 8.10 -16.82
N LYS A 3 -28.10 6.83 -17.03
CA LYS A 3 -29.38 6.27 -16.57
C LYS A 3 -29.25 6.00 -15.08
N MET A 4 -30.05 6.67 -14.26
CA MET A 4 -30.13 6.35 -12.84
C MET A 4 -30.73 4.95 -12.66
N ILE A 5 -30.09 4.13 -11.84
CA ILE A 5 -30.60 2.84 -11.39
C ILE A 5 -31.61 3.12 -10.26
N LYS A 6 -32.83 2.57 -10.36
CA LYS A 6 -33.90 2.77 -9.36
C LYS A 6 -33.85 1.63 -8.33
N THR A 7 -33.99 1.95 -7.04
CA THR A 7 -34.12 0.98 -5.94
C THR A 7 -35.08 1.51 -4.88
N THR A 8 -35.73 0.61 -4.14
CA THR A 8 -36.51 0.91 -2.93
C THR A 8 -35.80 0.47 -1.65
N ASN A 9 -34.66 -0.22 -1.77
CA ASN A 9 -33.86 -0.63 -0.62
C ASN A 9 -33.03 0.56 -0.14
N THR A 10 -33.26 0.98 1.11
CA THR A 10 -32.59 2.10 1.77
C THR A 10 -31.63 1.66 2.88
N ASP A 11 -31.36 0.36 3.01
CA ASP A 11 -30.46 -0.15 4.04
C ASP A 11 -29.03 0.30 3.76
N ILE A 12 -28.39 0.86 4.79
CA ILE A 12 -26.98 1.30 4.75
C ILE A 12 -26.21 0.46 5.75
N ARG A 13 -25.18 -0.25 5.27
CA ARG A 13 -24.19 -0.91 6.10
C ARG A 13 -22.88 -0.15 6.04
N VAL A 14 -22.32 0.13 7.21
CA VAL A 14 -21.01 0.78 7.37
C VAL A 14 -20.11 -0.17 8.13
N ASP A 15 -19.00 -0.55 7.53
CA ASP A 15 -17.93 -1.33 8.16
C ASP A 15 -16.63 -0.52 8.08
N THR A 16 -15.74 -0.71 9.05
CA THR A 16 -14.41 -0.10 9.06
C THR A 16 -13.36 -1.13 8.67
N SER A 17 -12.41 -0.73 7.83
CA SER A 17 -11.25 -1.54 7.49
C SER A 17 -9.95 -0.91 7.98
N SER A 18 -8.90 -1.72 8.14
CA SER A 18 -7.57 -1.27 8.54
C SER A 18 -6.59 -1.35 7.37
N ILE A 19 -5.57 -0.49 7.42
CA ILE A 19 -4.41 -0.52 6.52
C ILE A 19 -3.16 -0.74 7.37
N MET A 20 -2.40 -1.79 7.06
CA MET A 20 -1.10 -2.04 7.66
C MET A 20 -0.04 -1.22 6.92
N VAL A 21 0.80 -0.48 7.65
CA VAL A 21 1.80 0.42 7.06
C VAL A 21 3.19 0.08 7.58
N VAL A 22 4.15 -0.08 6.67
CA VAL A 22 5.59 -0.15 6.95
C VAL A 22 6.29 0.98 6.20
N GLU A 23 7.08 1.79 6.90
CA GLU A 23 7.82 2.91 6.30
C GLU A 23 9.33 2.65 6.37
N ILE A 24 10.02 2.91 5.25
CA ILE A 24 11.46 2.74 5.10
C ILE A 24 12.01 3.94 4.33
N GLY A 25 12.66 4.88 5.04
CA GLY A 25 13.06 6.16 4.46
C GLY A 25 11.83 6.90 3.92
N ASP A 26 11.90 7.33 2.66
CA ASP A 26 10.80 8.03 1.97
C ASP A 26 9.81 7.07 1.29
N PHE A 27 9.83 5.76 1.61
CA PHE A 27 8.90 4.78 1.06
C PHE A 27 7.88 4.32 2.11
N SER A 28 6.62 4.21 1.69
CA SER A 28 5.51 3.67 2.48
C SER A 28 4.90 2.46 1.77
N PHE A 29 4.86 1.33 2.47
CA PHE A 29 4.29 0.07 2.01
C PHE A 29 2.97 -0.14 2.75
N GLU A 30 1.88 -0.24 2.01
CA GLU A 30 0.53 -0.32 2.55
C GLU A 30 -0.20 -1.59 2.12
N VAL A 31 -0.78 -2.30 3.09
CA VAL A 31 -1.68 -3.44 2.84
C VAL A 31 -3.04 -3.10 3.40
N ASP A 32 -4.01 -2.93 2.52
CA ASP A 32 -5.42 -2.87 2.88
C ASP A 32 -5.92 -4.28 3.18
N GLU A 33 -6.55 -4.50 4.34
CA GLU A 33 -7.04 -5.83 4.75
C GLU A 33 -8.00 -6.50 3.74
N ARG A 34 -8.58 -5.72 2.83
CA ARG A 34 -9.53 -6.19 1.80
C ARG A 34 -8.83 -6.80 0.59
N PHE A 35 -7.54 -6.54 0.41
CA PHE A 35 -6.80 -6.90 -0.78
C PHE A 35 -5.48 -7.60 -0.45
N PRO A 36 -5.01 -8.52 -1.31
CA PRO A 36 -3.80 -9.29 -1.04
C PRO A 36 -2.50 -8.56 -1.42
N TRP A 37 -2.56 -7.50 -2.23
CA TRP A 37 -1.38 -6.78 -2.74
C TRP A 37 -0.85 -5.72 -1.76
N ILE A 38 0.39 -5.29 -1.98
CA ILE A 38 1.02 -4.16 -1.26
C ILE A 38 1.14 -2.97 -2.22
N ASP A 39 0.57 -1.84 -1.86
CA ASP A 39 0.81 -0.59 -2.57
C ASP A 39 2.05 0.11 -1.99
N VAL A 40 2.92 0.61 -2.88
CA VAL A 40 4.15 1.30 -2.51
C VAL A 40 4.06 2.76 -2.92
N TYR A 41 4.37 3.65 -1.98
CA TYR A 41 4.32 5.09 -2.17
C TYR A 41 5.64 5.76 -1.82
N LEU A 42 5.94 6.89 -2.44
CA LEU A 42 6.91 7.87 -1.94
C LEU A 42 6.21 8.85 -1.00
N THR A 43 6.84 9.20 0.11
CA THR A 43 6.30 10.08 1.17
C THR A 43 7.08 11.38 1.35
N GLY A 44 8.08 11.65 0.50
CA GLY A 44 8.95 12.84 0.62
C GLY A 44 8.33 14.17 0.19
N GLY A 45 7.11 14.18 -0.37
CA GLY A 45 6.39 15.37 -0.85
C GLY A 45 5.22 15.80 0.04
N GLU A 46 4.39 16.74 -0.45
CA GLU A 46 3.16 17.16 0.27
C GLU A 46 2.11 16.03 0.37
N HIS A 47 2.17 15.07 -0.56
CA HIS A 47 1.25 13.95 -0.66
C HIS A 47 2.02 12.64 -0.92
N LYS A 48 1.39 11.51 -0.61
CA LYS A 48 1.89 10.20 -1.00
C LYS A 48 1.78 10.05 -2.52
N GLU A 49 2.88 9.70 -3.18
CA GLU A 49 2.91 9.44 -4.61
C GLU A 49 3.00 7.95 -4.88
N PHE A 50 2.03 7.39 -5.62
CA PHE A 50 2.04 5.97 -5.95
C PHE A 50 3.23 5.63 -6.84
N VAL A 51 4.02 4.64 -6.43
CA VAL A 51 5.21 4.16 -7.15
C VAL A 51 4.86 2.91 -7.92
N THR A 52 4.39 1.89 -7.22
CA THR A 52 4.12 0.56 -7.77
C THR A 52 3.23 -0.25 -6.84
N GLN A 53 2.73 -1.36 -7.35
CA GLN A 53 2.00 -2.37 -6.59
C GLN A 53 2.76 -3.70 -6.66
N ILE A 54 2.93 -4.33 -5.51
CA ILE A 54 3.47 -5.68 -5.38
C ILE A 54 2.27 -6.63 -5.34
N ASP A 55 2.06 -7.38 -6.42
CA ASP A 55 1.00 -8.38 -6.58
C ASP A 55 1.62 -9.65 -7.18
N GLU A 56 2.32 -10.41 -6.35
CA GLU A 56 3.05 -11.61 -6.74
C GLU A 56 2.26 -12.88 -6.40
N GLU A 57 2.30 -13.89 -7.28
CA GLU A 57 1.57 -15.17 -7.10
C GLU A 57 1.92 -15.89 -5.78
N ASN A 58 3.13 -15.70 -5.26
CA ASN A 58 3.62 -16.31 -4.02
C ASN A 58 3.82 -15.30 -2.86
N GLN A 59 3.17 -14.14 -2.94
CA GLN A 59 3.24 -13.14 -1.88
C GLN A 59 2.65 -13.68 -0.56
N PRO A 60 3.31 -13.47 0.60
CA PRO A 60 2.70 -13.80 1.88
C PRO A 60 1.45 -12.95 2.15
N ILE A 61 0.47 -13.53 2.84
CA ILE A 61 -0.72 -12.81 3.28
C ILE A 61 -0.43 -12.10 4.60
N PHE A 62 -0.63 -10.79 4.65
CA PHE A 62 -0.34 -9.93 5.82
C PHE A 62 -1.60 -9.44 6.57
N VAL A 63 -2.74 -10.11 6.40
CA VAL A 63 -4.08 -9.66 6.87
C VAL A 63 -4.32 -9.79 8.38
N ASP A 64 -3.35 -10.28 9.15
CA ASP A 64 -3.46 -10.32 10.60
C ASP A 64 -2.73 -9.12 11.21
N ASN A 65 -3.49 -8.17 11.75
CA ASN A 65 -2.99 -6.99 12.48
C ASN A 65 -2.29 -7.36 13.81
N SER A 66 -1.82 -8.59 13.96
CA SER A 66 -1.00 -9.05 15.07
C SER A 66 0.45 -8.60 14.93
N LYS A 67 1.15 -8.59 16.07
CA LYS A 67 2.59 -8.29 16.11
C LYS A 67 3.40 -9.20 15.19
N GLU A 68 3.00 -10.46 15.03
CA GLU A 68 3.69 -11.39 14.13
C GLU A 68 3.47 -11.04 12.66
N GLY A 69 2.26 -10.61 12.28
CA GLY A 69 1.94 -10.11 10.95
C GLY A 69 2.78 -8.90 10.57
N TYR A 70 2.86 -7.91 11.47
CA TYR A 70 3.72 -6.73 11.28
C TYR A 70 5.21 -7.10 11.11
N GLU A 71 5.74 -8.03 11.91
CA GLU A 71 7.15 -8.45 11.76
C GLU A 71 7.40 -9.21 10.45
N LYS A 72 6.43 -9.99 9.95
CA LYS A 72 6.51 -10.63 8.63
C LYS A 72 6.50 -9.58 7.52
N MET A 73 5.56 -8.63 7.57
CA MET A 73 5.48 -7.54 6.58
C MET A 73 6.76 -6.71 6.57
N LYS A 74 7.26 -6.32 7.75
CA LYS A 74 8.52 -5.58 7.88
C LYS A 74 9.69 -6.28 7.19
N ARG A 75 9.87 -7.58 7.40
CA ARG A 75 10.94 -8.36 6.74
C ARG A 75 10.75 -8.42 5.23
N TYR A 76 9.52 -8.61 4.77
CA TYR A 76 9.20 -8.64 3.34
C TYR A 76 9.52 -7.29 2.68
N CYS A 77 9.02 -6.18 3.23
CA CYS A 77 9.28 -4.82 2.74
C CYS A 77 10.78 -4.49 2.72
N LEU A 78 11.54 -4.87 3.76
CA LEU A 78 12.99 -4.68 3.79
C LEU A 78 13.69 -5.42 2.64
N ASN A 79 13.37 -6.70 2.43
CA ASN A 79 13.96 -7.48 1.35
C ASN A 79 13.59 -6.89 -0.02
N TRP A 80 12.33 -6.50 -0.21
CA TRP A 80 11.88 -5.86 -1.44
C TRP A 80 12.63 -4.54 -1.68
N PHE A 81 12.74 -3.69 -0.65
CA PHE A 81 13.44 -2.41 -0.73
C PHE A 81 14.90 -2.61 -1.16
N PHE A 82 15.65 -3.48 -0.50
CA PHE A 82 17.06 -3.71 -0.83
C PHE A 82 17.28 -4.37 -2.21
N ASN A 83 16.27 -5.06 -2.76
CA ASN A 83 16.36 -5.68 -4.08
C ASN A 83 15.93 -4.74 -5.21
N ASN A 84 15.11 -3.72 -4.94
CA ASN A 84 14.45 -2.92 -5.97
C ASN A 84 14.75 -1.41 -5.89
N VAL A 85 15.34 -0.95 -4.78
CA VAL A 85 15.68 0.47 -4.59
C VAL A 85 17.20 0.63 -4.63
N GLU A 86 17.67 1.50 -5.52
CA GLU A 86 19.06 1.90 -5.62
C GLU A 86 19.31 3.19 -4.82
N ILE A 87 20.35 3.21 -3.99
CA ILE A 87 20.78 4.42 -3.29
C ILE A 87 21.72 5.20 -4.22
N VAL A 88 21.24 6.33 -4.74
CA VAL A 88 22.03 7.26 -5.55
C VAL A 88 22.41 8.50 -4.73
N GLY A 89 23.53 9.15 -5.08
CA GLY A 89 24.06 10.29 -4.31
C GLY A 89 23.29 11.60 -4.47
N GLU A 90 22.62 11.80 -5.61
CA GLU A 90 21.74 12.94 -5.89
C GLU A 90 20.57 12.46 -6.77
N VAL A 91 19.35 12.83 -6.40
CA VAL A 91 18.16 12.67 -7.24
C VAL A 91 17.81 14.05 -7.79
N VAL A 92 18.05 14.29 -9.07
CA VAL A 92 17.57 15.50 -9.74
C VAL A 92 16.10 15.29 -10.08
N ILE A 93 15.20 15.71 -9.18
CA ILE A 93 13.77 15.76 -9.47
C ILE A 93 13.56 16.92 -10.44
N LYS A 94 13.21 16.61 -11.69
CA LYS A 94 12.75 17.63 -12.63
C LYS A 94 11.27 17.86 -12.35
N GLU A 95 10.93 19.06 -11.90
CA GLU A 95 9.55 19.53 -11.92
C GLU A 95 9.17 19.78 -13.39
N ASP A 96 8.14 19.10 -13.89
CA ASP A 96 7.54 19.30 -15.22
C ASP A 96 6.58 20.51 -15.23
#